data_AF-A0A418Y7S5-F1
#
_entry.id   AF-A0A418Y7S5-F1
#
_cell.length_a   1.000
_cell.length_b   1.000
_cell.length_c   1.000
_cell.angle_alpha   90.00
_cell.angle_beta   90.00
_cell.angle_gamma   90.00
#
_symmetry.space_group_name_H-M   'P 1'
#
loop_
_entity.id
_entity.type
_entity.pdbx_description
1 polymer ?
#
loop_
_entity_poly.entity_id
_entity_poly.type
_entity_poly.pdbx_seq_one_letter_code
_entity_poly.pdbx_strand_id
1 'polypeptide(L)'
;MNQNSLRPVATAYGRALMSQLSGKMLLLSVIPFLLSVALWGALLWNGLQPVLDHMHALFTEYGWFSASGSWLSALGLGFLKTVIVPLLAVLFLLPLMVVTSLLFMGVVAMPAIVRHVARRQFPQLEMKKGGSFIGSLLVNLSGFVIFVPLWLLSLPLYAIAPVAVIAQAALWGWLTARVMSYDALADHASEDERIEIARRHKRQLMIIGIASGAAGALPGIVWIGGTIVAVFLFPFLAALSIWLYVVIFIFTGLWFQYYCMQALADLRAERGTNVVAAAM
;
A
#
# COMPACT_ATOMS: atom_id res chain seq x y z
N MET A 1 4.87 -24.66 -9.31
CA MET A 1 5.59 -23.41 -8.94
C MET A 1 6.90 -23.86 -8.30
N ASN A 2 8.06 -23.63 -8.93
CA ASN A 2 9.32 -24.23 -8.47
C ASN A 2 9.72 -23.71 -7.09
N GLN A 3 9.98 -24.60 -6.13
CA GLN A 3 10.41 -24.25 -4.77
C GLN A 3 11.65 -23.32 -4.76
N ASN A 4 12.50 -23.40 -5.79
CA ASN A 4 13.66 -22.53 -5.96
C ASN A 4 13.32 -21.03 -6.13
N SER A 5 12.11 -20.71 -6.60
CA SER A 5 11.70 -19.31 -6.86
C SER A 5 11.23 -18.54 -5.62
N LEU A 6 10.88 -19.24 -4.54
CA LEU A 6 10.39 -18.63 -3.28
C LEU A 6 11.51 -18.37 -2.27
N ARG A 7 12.64 -19.07 -2.38
CA ARG A 7 13.79 -18.86 -1.48
C ARG A 7 14.25 -17.39 -1.46
N PRO A 8 14.41 -16.69 -2.60
CA PRO A 8 14.82 -15.28 -2.57
C PRO A 8 13.79 -14.38 -1.88
N VAL A 9 12.49 -14.69 -2.01
CA VAL A 9 11.41 -13.96 -1.33
C VAL A 9 11.52 -14.10 0.19
N ALA A 10 11.73 -15.33 0.68
CA ALA A 10 11.90 -15.61 2.11
C ALA A 10 13.20 -15.03 2.68
N THR A 11 14.31 -15.07 1.93
CA THR A 11 15.57 -14.45 2.34
C THR A 11 15.42 -12.93 2.47
N ALA A 12 14.74 -12.28 1.52
CA ALA A 12 14.44 -10.86 1.60
C ALA A 12 13.52 -10.52 2.79
N TYR A 13 12.54 -11.38 3.10
CA TYR A 13 11.67 -11.24 4.27
C TYR A 13 12.48 -11.23 5.58
N GLY A 14 13.37 -12.21 5.76
CA GLY A 14 14.20 -12.29 6.98
C GLY A 14 15.10 -11.07 7.14
N ARG A 15 15.72 -10.60 6.05
CA ARG A 15 16.55 -9.38 6.07
C ARG A 15 15.73 -8.12 6.39
N ALA A 16 14.53 -8.01 5.82
CA ALA A 16 13.61 -6.91 6.10
C ALA A 16 13.17 -6.91 7.57
N LEU A 17 12.84 -8.08 8.12
CA LEU A 17 12.42 -8.22 9.52
C LEU A 17 13.52 -7.78 10.48
N MET A 18 14.75 -8.24 10.26
CA MET A 18 15.91 -7.83 11.07
C MET A 18 16.20 -6.33 10.97
N SER A 19 15.96 -5.72 9.81
CA SER A 19 16.18 -4.29 9.60
C SER A 19 15.06 -3.44 10.20
N GLN A 20 13.82 -3.92 10.16
CA GLN A 20 12.65 -3.29 10.79
C GLN A 20 12.86 -3.15 12.30
N LEU A 21 13.46 -4.14 12.95
CA LEU A 21 13.75 -4.14 14.38
C LEU A 21 14.90 -3.17 14.77
N SER A 22 15.56 -2.53 13.80
CA SER A 22 16.54 -1.49 14.12
C SER A 22 15.85 -0.22 14.62
N GLY A 23 16.35 0.35 15.73
CA GLY A 23 15.74 1.55 16.33
C GLY A 23 15.60 2.73 15.35
N LYS A 24 16.51 2.86 14.37
CA LYS A 24 16.42 3.87 13.32
C LYS A 24 15.18 3.69 12.42
N MET A 25 14.82 2.45 12.07
CA MET A 25 13.64 2.17 11.22
C MET A 25 12.34 2.31 12.00
N LEU A 26 12.33 1.94 13.28
CA LEU A 26 11.19 2.21 14.15
C LEU A 26 10.98 3.72 14.36
N LEU A 27 12.04 4.48 14.60
CA LEU A 27 11.94 5.94 14.71
C LEU A 27 11.50 6.61 13.40
N LEU A 28 11.89 6.04 12.24
CA LEU A 28 11.45 6.51 10.94
C LEU A 28 9.92 6.41 10.78
N SER A 29 9.24 5.49 11.47
CA SER A 29 7.77 5.37 11.46
C SER A 29 7.04 6.57 12.07
N VAL A 30 7.70 7.32 12.97
CA VAL A 30 7.07 8.42 13.69
C VAL A 30 6.76 9.58 12.75
N ILE A 31 7.65 9.87 11.78
CA ILE A 31 7.49 11.01 10.87
C ILE A 31 6.26 10.86 9.95
N PRO A 32 6.11 9.82 9.12
CA PRO A 32 4.94 9.67 8.26
C PRO A 32 3.65 9.46 9.07
N PHE A 33 3.74 8.88 10.27
CA PHE A 33 2.61 8.82 11.21
C PHE A 33 2.12 10.22 11.59
N LEU A 34 3.00 11.07 12.12
CA LEU A 34 2.64 12.43 12.54
C LEU A 34 2.15 13.28 11.37
N LEU A 35 2.79 13.17 10.20
CA LEU A 35 2.35 13.86 8.98
C LEU A 35 0.95 13.44 8.55
N SER A 36 0.66 12.13 8.57
CA SER A 36 -0.67 11.61 8.21
C SER A 36 -1.74 12.06 9.20
N VAL A 37 -1.46 11.94 10.51
CA VAL A 37 -2.39 12.39 11.56
C VAL A 37 -2.62 13.89 11.50
N ALA A 38 -1.59 14.70 11.29
CA ALA A 38 -1.72 16.14 11.17
C ALA A 38 -2.53 16.55 9.93
N LEU A 39 -2.22 15.98 8.76
CA LEU A 39 -2.93 16.27 7.52
C LEU A 39 -4.40 15.86 7.61
N TRP A 40 -4.68 14.58 7.89
CA TRP A 40 -6.04 14.06 7.90
C TRP A 40 -6.84 14.55 9.10
N GLY A 41 -6.20 14.76 10.25
CA GLY A 41 -6.81 15.42 11.40
C GLY A 41 -7.31 16.81 11.04
N ALA A 42 -6.47 17.64 10.40
CA ALA A 42 -6.88 18.97 9.96
C ALA A 42 -7.95 18.94 8.85
N LEU A 43 -7.80 18.08 7.85
CA LEU A 43 -8.77 17.97 6.75
C LEU A 43 -10.14 17.50 7.22
N LEU A 44 -10.20 16.49 8.09
CA LEU A 44 -11.47 15.98 8.61
C LEU A 44 -12.09 16.95 9.60
N TRP A 45 -11.29 17.60 10.45
CA TRP A 45 -11.79 18.58 11.41
C TRP A 45 -12.52 19.74 10.73
N ASN A 46 -11.96 20.25 9.63
CA ASN A 46 -12.53 21.41 8.93
C ASN A 46 -13.46 21.03 7.79
N GLY A 47 -13.23 19.88 7.14
CA GLY A 47 -13.87 19.52 5.87
C GLY A 47 -14.92 18.42 5.98
N LEU A 48 -14.97 17.64 7.06
CA LEU A 48 -15.90 16.51 7.14
C LEU A 48 -17.37 16.95 7.07
N GLN A 49 -17.78 17.93 7.88
CA GLN A 49 -19.17 18.40 7.83
C GLN A 49 -19.53 19.05 6.49
N PRO A 50 -18.74 19.99 5.94
CA PRO A 50 -19.02 20.55 4.62
C PRO A 50 -19.17 19.48 3.52
N VAL A 51 -18.34 18.42 3.55
CA VAL A 51 -18.43 17.31 2.60
C VAL A 51 -19.74 16.53 2.78
N LEU A 52 -20.12 16.21 4.02
CA LEU A 52 -21.36 15.51 4.31
C LEU A 52 -22.59 16.33 3.89
N ASP A 53 -22.60 17.62 4.21
CA ASP A 53 -23.67 18.56 3.85
C ASP A 53 -23.82 18.67 2.32
N HIS A 54 -22.69 18.80 1.61
CA HIS A 54 -22.68 18.85 0.15
C HIS A 54 -23.18 17.55 -0.48
N MET A 55 -22.74 16.39 0.01
CA MET A 55 -23.23 15.09 -0.46
C MET A 55 -24.73 14.91 -0.17
N HIS A 56 -25.20 15.34 1.00
CA HIS A 56 -26.62 15.35 1.35
C HIS A 56 -27.44 16.23 0.40
N ALA A 57 -26.93 17.41 0.04
CA ALA A 57 -27.56 18.32 -0.90
C ALA A 57 -27.69 17.68 -2.30
N LEU A 58 -26.61 17.09 -2.83
CA LEU A 58 -26.62 16.37 -4.11
C LEU A 58 -27.63 15.22 -4.11
N PHE A 59 -27.68 14.43 -3.03
CA PHE A 59 -28.64 13.33 -2.90
C PHE A 59 -30.10 13.80 -2.90
N THR A 60 -30.34 14.99 -2.35
CA THR A 60 -31.66 15.62 -2.30
C THR A 60 -32.05 16.16 -3.67
N GLU A 61 -31.13 16.88 -4.33
CA GLU A 61 -31.32 17.50 -5.64
C GLU A 61 -31.64 16.46 -6.73
N TYR A 62 -30.87 15.37 -6.80
CA TYR A 62 -31.06 14.32 -7.81
C TYR A 62 -32.08 13.25 -7.39
N GLY A 63 -32.76 13.40 -6.25
CA GLY A 63 -33.75 12.44 -5.77
C GLY A 63 -33.20 11.05 -5.43
N TRP A 64 -31.88 10.92 -5.23
CA TRP A 64 -31.22 9.63 -5.00
C TRP A 64 -31.64 8.95 -3.71
N PHE A 65 -32.10 9.70 -2.69
CA PHE A 65 -32.71 9.11 -1.48
C PHE A 65 -33.97 8.29 -1.76
N SER A 66 -34.75 8.66 -2.79
CA SER A 66 -35.96 7.93 -3.18
C SER A 66 -35.58 6.66 -3.94
N ALA A 67 -34.67 6.77 -4.91
CA ALA A 67 -34.19 5.66 -5.73
C ALA A 67 -33.42 4.61 -4.92
N SER A 68 -32.50 5.02 -4.02
CA SER A 68 -31.78 4.09 -3.16
C SER A 68 -32.68 3.50 -2.08
N GLY A 69 -33.63 4.30 -1.57
CA GLY A 69 -34.54 3.91 -0.49
C GLY A 69 -35.50 2.79 -0.89
N SER A 70 -36.02 2.81 -2.13
CA SER A 70 -36.92 1.76 -2.62
C SER A 70 -36.20 0.41 -2.76
N TRP A 71 -34.99 0.41 -3.31
CA TRP A 71 -34.15 -0.79 -3.42
C TRP A 71 -33.67 -1.33 -2.05
N LEU A 72 -33.19 -0.45 -1.17
CA LEU A 72 -32.74 -0.84 0.17
C LEU A 72 -33.89 -1.42 1.01
N SER A 73 -35.08 -0.81 0.92
CA SER A 73 -36.25 -1.31 1.64
C SER A 73 -36.71 -2.66 1.09
N ALA A 74 -36.64 -2.87 -0.22
CA ALA A 74 -36.94 -4.16 -0.84
C ALA A 74 -35.99 -5.29 -0.38
N LEU A 75 -34.75 -4.96 -0.01
CA LEU A 75 -33.75 -5.88 0.53
C LEU A 75 -33.78 -6.00 2.07
N GLY A 76 -34.71 -5.32 2.76
CA GLY A 76 -34.77 -5.30 4.22
C GLY A 76 -33.70 -4.44 4.89
N LEU A 77 -32.97 -3.61 4.13
CA LEU A 77 -31.85 -2.78 4.58
C LEU A 77 -32.22 -1.31 4.80
N GLY A 78 -33.47 -1.03 5.17
CA GLY A 78 -34.00 0.34 5.31
C GLY A 78 -33.19 1.24 6.25
N PHE A 79 -32.51 0.66 7.27
CA PHE A 79 -31.64 1.41 8.18
C PHE A 79 -30.48 2.12 7.46
N LEU A 80 -29.98 1.55 6.36
CA LEU A 80 -28.87 2.12 5.58
C LEU A 80 -29.23 3.47 4.97
N LYS A 81 -30.52 3.79 4.79
CA LYS A 81 -30.97 5.08 4.26
C LYS A 81 -30.49 6.25 5.13
N THR A 82 -30.39 6.05 6.44
CA THR A 82 -29.94 7.09 7.40
C THR A 82 -28.42 7.29 7.39
N VAL A 83 -27.66 6.30 6.94
CA VAL A 83 -26.20 6.30 6.96
C VAL A 83 -25.57 6.28 5.57
N ILE A 84 -26.36 6.31 4.49
CA ILE A 84 -25.86 6.16 3.13
C ILE A 84 -24.89 7.28 2.74
N VAL A 85 -25.17 8.52 3.14
CA VAL A 85 -24.27 9.65 2.85
C VAL A 85 -22.96 9.52 3.65
N PRO A 86 -22.98 9.33 4.99
CA PRO A 86 -21.76 9.03 5.74
C PRO A 86 -20.98 7.83 5.21
N LEU A 87 -21.67 6.76 4.82
CA LEU A 87 -21.06 5.55 4.26
C LEU A 87 -20.31 5.86 2.96
N LEU A 88 -20.93 6.63 2.05
CA LEU A 88 -20.31 7.02 0.79
C LEU A 88 -19.16 8.01 0.99
N ALA A 89 -19.28 8.92 1.97
CA ALA A 89 -18.17 9.80 2.33
C ALA A 89 -16.96 8.98 2.79
N VAL A 90 -17.16 8.00 3.69
CA VAL A 90 -16.10 7.08 4.11
C VAL A 90 -15.56 6.26 2.94
N LEU A 91 -16.44 5.74 2.07
CA LEU A 91 -16.06 4.98 0.87
C LEU A 91 -15.15 5.80 -0.07
N PHE A 92 -15.37 7.10 -0.17
CA PHE A 92 -14.57 8.02 -0.99
C PHE A 92 -13.28 8.47 -0.30
N LEU A 93 -13.34 8.74 1.01
CA LEU A 93 -12.20 9.23 1.78
C LEU A 93 -11.16 8.13 2.02
N LEU A 94 -11.58 6.89 2.31
CA LEU A 94 -10.65 5.79 2.63
C LEU A 94 -9.61 5.53 1.53
N PRO A 95 -9.97 5.39 0.24
CA PRO A 95 -8.98 5.23 -0.83
C PRO A 95 -8.03 6.42 -0.93
N LEU A 96 -8.51 7.65 -0.71
CA LEU A 96 -7.68 8.86 -0.73
C LEU A 96 -6.68 8.89 0.45
N MET A 97 -7.12 8.46 1.65
CA MET A 97 -6.26 8.29 2.82
C MET A 97 -5.15 7.28 2.56
N VAL A 98 -5.47 6.18 1.88
CA VAL A 98 -4.49 5.16 1.50
C VAL A 98 -3.45 5.71 0.53
N VAL A 99 -3.86 6.40 -0.54
CA VAL A 99 -2.93 6.98 -1.53
C VAL A 99 -2.03 8.03 -0.90
N THR A 100 -2.57 8.93 -0.10
CA THR A 100 -1.78 9.96 0.58
C THR A 100 -0.79 9.34 1.57
N SER A 101 -1.17 8.28 2.26
CA SER A 101 -0.27 7.52 3.14
C SER A 101 0.84 6.82 2.36
N LEU A 102 0.53 6.21 1.21
CA LEU A 102 1.52 5.62 0.30
C LEU A 102 2.51 6.67 -0.22
N LEU A 103 2.01 7.87 -0.56
CA LEU A 103 2.86 8.98 -0.99
C LEU A 103 3.80 9.45 0.13
N PHE A 104 3.29 9.63 1.35
CA PHE A 104 4.15 9.97 2.49
C PHE A 104 5.20 8.90 2.77
N MET A 105 4.83 7.63 2.67
CA MET A 105 5.77 6.51 2.77
C MET A 105 6.83 6.55 1.66
N GLY A 106 6.42 6.73 0.40
CA GLY A 106 7.33 6.83 -0.75
C GLY A 106 8.29 8.02 -0.67
N VAL A 107 7.84 9.15 -0.12
CA VAL A 107 8.67 10.37 -0.01
C VAL A 107 9.58 10.35 1.20
N VAL A 108 9.09 9.90 2.36
CA VAL A 108 9.82 10.00 3.63
C VAL A 108 10.58 8.70 3.92
N ALA A 109 9.91 7.56 3.84
CA ALA A 109 10.47 6.31 4.30
C ALA A 109 11.37 5.65 3.24
N MET A 110 10.94 5.61 1.97
CA MET A 110 11.69 4.90 0.92
C MET A 110 13.12 5.42 0.73
N PRO A 111 13.42 6.74 0.69
CA PRO A 111 14.81 7.20 0.55
C PRO A 111 15.71 6.76 1.73
N ALA A 112 15.15 6.70 2.93
CA ALA A 112 15.88 6.22 4.12
C ALA A 112 16.08 4.70 4.09
N ILE A 113 15.06 3.95 3.65
CA ILE A 113 15.11 2.50 3.44
C ILE A 113 16.17 2.15 2.38
N VAL A 114 16.10 2.79 1.21
CA VAL A 114 17.05 2.62 0.10
C VAL A 114 18.47 2.88 0.59
N ARG A 115 18.71 4.01 1.26
CA ARG A 115 20.04 4.35 1.79
C ARG A 115 20.54 3.34 2.82
N HIS A 116 19.65 2.84 3.69
CA HIS A 116 20.00 1.83 4.69
C HIS A 116 20.41 0.51 4.05
N VAL A 117 19.59 0.01 3.12
CA VAL A 117 19.80 -1.28 2.45
C VAL A 117 21.02 -1.22 1.53
N ALA A 118 21.12 -0.18 0.69
CA ALA A 118 22.21 -0.01 -0.26
C ALA A 118 23.56 0.05 0.44
N ARG A 119 23.71 0.88 1.49
CA ARG A 119 24.98 1.03 2.22
C ARG A 119 25.40 -0.24 2.95
N ARG A 120 24.45 -1.02 3.45
CA ARG A 120 24.75 -2.18 4.31
C ARG A 120 25.00 -3.46 3.52
N GLN A 121 24.29 -3.66 2.42
CA GLN A 121 24.30 -4.95 1.71
C GLN A 121 24.67 -4.85 0.23
N PHE A 122 24.47 -3.69 -0.40
CA PHE A 122 24.74 -3.51 -1.83
C PHE A 122 25.63 -2.29 -2.09
N PRO A 123 26.77 -2.11 -1.38
CA PRO A 123 27.57 -0.89 -1.47
C PRO A 123 28.24 -0.71 -2.85
N GLN A 124 28.38 -1.78 -3.63
CA GLN A 124 28.97 -1.75 -4.96
C GLN A 124 27.94 -1.49 -6.07
N LEU A 125 26.65 -1.41 -5.74
CA LEU A 125 25.60 -1.24 -6.74
C LEU A 125 25.51 0.24 -7.15
N GLU A 126 25.90 0.53 -8.39
CA GLU A 126 25.83 1.89 -8.94
C GLU A 126 24.40 2.43 -8.99
N MET A 127 24.23 3.71 -8.63
CA MET A 127 22.97 4.44 -8.71
C MET A 127 22.74 5.02 -10.11
N LYS A 128 21.94 4.34 -10.96
CA LYS A 128 21.62 4.83 -12.31
C LYS A 128 20.45 5.81 -12.39
N LYS A 129 19.71 6.03 -11.28
CA LYS A 129 18.60 6.99 -11.18
C LYS A 129 17.59 6.91 -12.33
N GLY A 130 17.19 5.69 -12.71
CA GLY A 130 16.22 5.46 -13.79
C GLY A 130 14.77 5.78 -13.41
N GLY A 131 14.50 6.14 -12.16
CA GLY A 131 13.22 6.67 -11.70
C GLY A 131 13.33 8.11 -11.19
N SER A 132 12.17 8.71 -10.91
CA SER A 132 12.08 10.06 -10.38
C SER A 132 10.93 10.20 -9.41
N PHE A 133 10.92 11.26 -8.62
CA PHE A 133 9.81 11.59 -7.73
C PHE A 133 8.49 11.76 -8.51
N ILE A 134 8.52 12.48 -9.64
CA ILE A 134 7.36 12.64 -10.52
C ILE A 134 6.92 11.28 -11.06
N GLY A 135 7.86 10.41 -11.41
CA GLY A 135 7.54 9.05 -11.84
C GLY A 135 6.86 8.22 -10.76
N SER A 136 7.31 8.30 -9.50
CA SER A 136 6.64 7.65 -8.36
C SER A 136 5.21 8.18 -8.16
N LEU A 137 5.02 9.50 -8.27
CA LEU A 137 3.70 10.12 -8.20
C LEU A 137 2.77 9.62 -9.32
N LEU A 138 3.27 9.55 -10.56
CA LEU A 138 2.51 9.01 -11.70
C LEU A 138 2.20 7.53 -11.55
N VAL A 139 3.11 6.72 -11.00
CA VAL A 139 2.87 5.30 -10.74
C VAL A 139 1.80 5.12 -9.66
N ASN A 140 1.85 5.90 -8.58
CA ASN A 140 0.82 5.91 -7.54
C ASN A 140 -0.55 6.34 -8.09
N LEU A 141 -0.61 7.46 -8.82
CA LEU A 141 -1.86 7.99 -9.36
C LEU A 141 -2.47 7.07 -10.42
N SER A 142 -1.66 6.57 -11.36
CA SER A 142 -2.13 5.59 -12.35
C SER A 142 -2.57 4.28 -11.70
N GLY A 143 -1.84 3.83 -10.67
CA GLY A 143 -2.23 2.67 -9.85
C GLY A 143 -3.60 2.88 -9.20
N PHE A 144 -3.84 4.07 -8.65
CA PHE A 144 -5.11 4.41 -8.03
C PHE A 144 -6.28 4.48 -9.02
N VAL A 145 -6.08 5.15 -10.16
CA VAL A 145 -7.09 5.25 -11.22
C VAL A 145 -7.49 3.87 -11.76
N ILE A 146 -6.57 2.90 -11.76
CA ILE A 146 -6.88 1.51 -12.11
C ILE A 146 -7.53 0.77 -10.93
N PHE A 147 -7.03 0.99 -9.71
CA PHE A 147 -7.48 0.30 -8.50
C PHE A 147 -8.94 0.60 -8.18
N VAL A 148 -9.35 1.86 -8.19
CA VAL A 148 -10.70 2.28 -7.74
C VAL A 148 -11.80 1.61 -8.57
N PRO A 149 -11.81 1.66 -9.92
CA PRO A 149 -12.81 0.96 -10.71
C PRO A 149 -12.81 -0.56 -10.47
N LEU A 150 -11.63 -1.20 -10.42
CA LEU A 150 -11.54 -2.63 -10.15
C LEU A 150 -12.07 -3.01 -8.76
N TRP A 151 -11.79 -2.17 -7.77
CA TRP A 151 -12.29 -2.37 -6.42
C TRP A 151 -13.82 -2.23 -6.36
N LEU A 152 -14.39 -1.20 -7.00
CA LEU A 152 -15.84 -1.03 -7.11
C LEU A 152 -16.49 -2.21 -7.85
N LEU A 153 -15.91 -2.65 -8.96
CA LEU A 153 -16.36 -3.82 -9.72
C LEU A 153 -16.23 -5.13 -8.95
N SER A 154 -15.39 -5.18 -7.91
CA SER A 154 -15.25 -6.34 -7.04
C SER A 154 -16.28 -6.38 -5.91
N LEU A 155 -17.02 -5.30 -5.64
CA LEU A 155 -18.03 -5.27 -4.57
C LEU A 155 -19.12 -6.35 -4.72
N PRO A 156 -19.64 -6.67 -5.91
CA PRO A 156 -20.59 -7.78 -6.08
C PRO A 156 -20.01 -9.15 -5.70
N LEU A 157 -18.68 -9.32 -5.75
CA LEU A 157 -18.04 -10.59 -5.38
C LEU A 157 -18.20 -10.93 -3.90
N TYR A 158 -18.53 -9.95 -3.04
CA TYR A 158 -18.80 -10.18 -1.61
C TYR A 158 -20.00 -11.10 -1.37
N ALA A 159 -20.88 -11.31 -2.37
CA ALA A 159 -21.90 -12.36 -2.33
C ALA A 159 -21.30 -13.77 -2.19
N ILE A 160 -20.05 -13.97 -2.65
CA ILE A 160 -19.30 -15.21 -2.54
C ILE A 160 -18.01 -14.90 -1.76
N ALA A 161 -18.11 -14.91 -0.43
CA ALA A 161 -17.05 -14.44 0.46
C ALA A 161 -15.62 -14.94 0.12
N PRO A 162 -15.38 -16.24 -0.20
CA PRO A 162 -14.05 -16.70 -0.60
C PRO A 162 -13.50 -16.02 -1.86
N VAL A 163 -14.35 -15.76 -2.85
CA VAL A 163 -13.96 -15.11 -4.11
C VAL A 163 -13.63 -13.64 -3.86
N ALA A 164 -14.42 -12.95 -3.03
CA ALA A 164 -14.13 -11.58 -2.63
C ALA A 164 -12.78 -11.45 -1.95
N VAL A 165 -12.47 -12.34 -0.99
CA VAL A 165 -11.19 -12.31 -0.27
C VAL A 165 -10.01 -12.47 -1.22
N ILE A 166 -10.10 -13.41 -2.17
CA ILE A 166 -9.03 -13.62 -3.16
C ILE A 166 -8.90 -12.41 -4.09
N ALA A 167 -10.01 -11.85 -4.58
CA ALA A 167 -10.00 -10.69 -5.46
C ALA A 167 -9.41 -9.45 -4.75
N GLN A 168 -9.81 -9.21 -3.50
CA GLN A 168 -9.29 -8.11 -2.68
C GLN A 168 -7.78 -8.29 -2.41
N ALA A 169 -7.37 -9.48 -1.98
CA ALA A 169 -5.95 -9.77 -1.73
C ALA A 169 -5.10 -9.56 -3.00
N ALA A 170 -5.60 -10.02 -4.16
CA ALA A 170 -4.93 -9.82 -5.44
C ALA A 170 -4.86 -8.33 -5.82
N LEU A 171 -5.96 -7.60 -5.68
CA LEU A 171 -6.01 -6.19 -6.07
C LEU A 171 -5.09 -5.31 -5.21
N TRP A 172 -5.13 -5.49 -3.89
CA TRP A 172 -4.23 -4.81 -2.95
C TRP A 172 -2.78 -5.21 -3.14
N GLY A 173 -2.53 -6.51 -3.36
CA GLY A 173 -1.18 -7.01 -3.63
C GLY A 173 -0.61 -6.47 -4.94
N TRP A 174 -1.44 -6.33 -5.98
CA TRP A 174 -1.04 -5.74 -7.25
C TRP A 174 -0.66 -4.26 -7.10
N LEU A 175 -1.50 -3.46 -6.43
CA LEU A 175 -1.23 -2.05 -6.20
C LEU A 175 0.08 -1.86 -5.43
N THR A 176 0.23 -2.61 -4.33
CA THR A 176 1.44 -2.59 -3.48
C THR A 176 2.67 -2.98 -4.29
N ALA A 177 2.59 -4.08 -5.06
CA ALA A 177 3.71 -4.53 -5.88
C ALA A 177 4.10 -3.50 -6.94
N ARG A 178 3.13 -2.84 -7.58
CA ARG A 178 3.37 -1.83 -8.60
C ARG A 178 4.09 -0.60 -8.03
N VAL A 179 3.58 -0.05 -6.93
CA VAL A 179 4.16 1.15 -6.29
C VAL A 179 5.52 0.83 -5.66
N MET A 180 5.59 -0.19 -4.81
CA MET A 180 6.81 -0.48 -4.05
C MET A 180 7.96 -0.98 -4.93
N SER A 181 7.69 -1.71 -6.01
CA SER A 181 8.77 -2.12 -6.94
C SER A 181 9.33 -0.94 -7.73
N TYR A 182 8.49 0.03 -8.10
CA TYR A 182 8.97 1.26 -8.74
C TYR A 182 9.88 2.03 -7.78
N ASP A 183 9.40 2.31 -6.57
CA ASP A 183 10.13 3.09 -5.57
C ASP A 183 11.43 2.39 -5.15
N ALA A 184 11.42 1.06 -5.03
CA ALA A 184 12.60 0.30 -4.63
C ALA A 184 13.74 0.30 -5.68
N LEU A 185 13.37 0.40 -6.96
CA LEU A 185 14.31 0.37 -8.09
C LEU A 185 14.69 1.77 -8.60
N ALA A 186 13.88 2.80 -8.31
CA ALA A 186 14.00 4.14 -8.90
C ALA A 186 15.41 4.74 -8.82
N ASP A 187 16.07 4.60 -7.68
CA ASP A 187 17.39 5.21 -7.45
C ASP A 187 18.54 4.42 -8.09
N HIS A 188 18.43 3.09 -8.14
CA HIS A 188 19.55 2.20 -8.48
C HIS A 188 19.48 1.64 -9.90
N ALA A 189 18.30 1.27 -10.38
CA ALA A 189 18.11 0.70 -11.70
C ALA A 189 18.04 1.78 -12.77
N SER A 190 18.50 1.47 -14.00
CA SER A 190 18.06 2.21 -15.19
C SER A 190 16.59 1.92 -15.50
N GLU A 191 15.98 2.71 -16.39
CA GLU A 191 14.60 2.47 -16.83
C GLU A 191 14.41 1.06 -17.43
N ASP A 192 15.32 0.64 -18.31
CA ASP A 192 15.29 -0.70 -18.91
C ASP A 192 15.43 -1.82 -17.88
N GLU A 193 16.37 -1.66 -16.93
CA GLU A 193 16.57 -2.61 -15.83
C GLU A 193 15.32 -2.72 -14.96
N ARG A 194 14.65 -1.59 -14.66
CA ARG A 194 13.40 -1.57 -13.88
C ARG A 194 12.27 -2.32 -14.59
N ILE A 195 12.06 -2.04 -15.87
CA ILE A 195 11.02 -2.69 -16.68
C ILE A 195 11.30 -4.21 -16.78
N GLU A 196 12.57 -4.57 -17.00
CA GLU A 196 12.97 -5.97 -17.09
C GLU A 196 12.75 -6.73 -15.77
N ILE A 197 13.17 -6.17 -14.65
CA ILE A 197 12.98 -6.79 -13.32
C ILE A 197 11.49 -6.92 -13.01
N ALA A 198 10.69 -5.88 -13.23
CA ALA A 198 9.25 -5.92 -13.01
C ALA A 198 8.57 -7.04 -13.84
N ARG A 199 9.04 -7.28 -15.06
CA ARG A 199 8.55 -8.36 -15.93
C ARG A 199 9.04 -9.74 -15.47
N ARG A 200 10.34 -9.91 -15.24
CA ARG A 200 10.97 -11.20 -14.85
C ARG A 200 10.47 -11.69 -13.49
N HIS A 201 10.23 -10.77 -12.55
CA HIS A 201 9.88 -11.08 -11.16
C HIS A 201 8.41 -10.79 -10.80
N LYS A 202 7.53 -10.60 -11.80
CA LYS A 202 6.12 -10.21 -11.59
C LYS A 202 5.40 -11.05 -10.54
N ARG A 203 5.61 -12.37 -10.54
CA ARG A 203 4.94 -13.30 -9.62
C ARG A 203 5.44 -13.15 -8.19
N GLN A 204 6.75 -12.99 -8.01
CA GLN A 204 7.37 -12.84 -6.71
C GLN A 204 7.01 -11.49 -6.08
N LEU A 205 7.05 -10.42 -6.87
CA LEU A 205 6.59 -9.09 -6.45
C LEU A 205 5.11 -9.12 -6.04
N MET A 206 4.26 -9.85 -6.78
CA MET A 206 2.86 -10.06 -6.41
C MET A 206 2.70 -10.83 -5.10
N ILE A 207 3.50 -11.88 -4.87
CA ILE A 207 3.46 -12.65 -3.61
C ILE A 207 3.84 -11.77 -2.42
N ILE A 208 4.92 -10.99 -2.56
CA ILE A 208 5.33 -10.02 -1.53
C ILE A 208 4.21 -9.01 -1.29
N GLY A 209 3.60 -8.48 -2.36
CA GLY A 209 2.49 -7.55 -2.30
C GLY A 209 1.26 -8.12 -1.59
N ILE A 210 0.84 -9.34 -1.93
CA ILE A 210 -0.31 -10.02 -1.30
C ILE A 210 -0.03 -10.28 0.19
N ALA A 211 1.16 -10.80 0.52
CA ALA A 211 1.53 -11.06 1.91
C ALA A 211 1.57 -9.77 2.73
N SER A 212 2.11 -8.70 2.16
CA SER A 212 2.17 -7.37 2.79
C SER A 212 0.79 -6.73 2.94
N GLY A 213 -0.07 -6.86 1.91
CA GLY A 213 -1.46 -6.40 1.95
C GLY A 213 -2.28 -7.15 3.00
N ALA A 214 -2.09 -8.46 3.12
CA ALA A 214 -2.71 -9.27 4.18
C ALA A 214 -2.23 -8.85 5.58
N ALA A 215 -0.92 -8.56 5.73
CA ALA A 215 -0.39 -8.01 6.99
C ALA A 215 -1.03 -6.66 7.33
N GLY A 216 -1.37 -5.85 6.33
CA GLY A 216 -2.12 -4.59 6.50
C GLY A 216 -3.51 -4.76 7.12
N ALA A 217 -4.08 -5.97 7.19
CA ALA A 217 -5.32 -6.22 7.91
C ALA A 217 -5.12 -6.39 9.43
N LEU A 218 -3.89 -6.65 9.89
CA LEU A 218 -3.58 -6.90 11.31
C LEU A 218 -3.99 -5.76 12.25
N PRO A 219 -3.76 -4.46 11.93
CA PRO A 219 -4.18 -3.38 12.80
C PRO A 219 -5.71 -3.32 12.97
N GLY A 220 -6.48 -3.89 12.04
CA GLY A 220 -7.93 -4.07 12.15
C GLY A 220 -8.35 -4.94 13.35
N ILE A 221 -7.52 -5.92 13.72
CA ILE A 221 -7.77 -6.82 14.86
C ILE A 221 -7.74 -6.04 16.19
N VAL A 222 -6.91 -5.00 16.28
CA VAL A 222 -6.83 -4.11 17.46
C VAL A 222 -8.19 -3.48 17.78
N TRP A 223 -9.00 -3.20 16.75
CA TRP A 223 -10.35 -2.68 16.91
C TRP A 223 -11.34 -3.71 17.45
N ILE A 224 -11.20 -4.98 17.07
CA ILE A 224 -12.09 -6.08 17.49
C ILE A 224 -11.82 -6.48 18.95
N GLY A 225 -10.55 -6.49 19.38
CA GLY A 225 -10.16 -6.85 20.75
C GLY A 225 -10.57 -5.83 21.83
N GLY A 226 -11.09 -4.67 21.45
CA GLY A 226 -11.30 -3.53 22.35
C GLY A 226 -12.65 -3.46 23.07
N THR A 227 -13.64 -4.31 22.78
CA THR A 227 -15.05 -4.01 23.10
C THR A 227 -15.41 -3.79 24.60
N ILE A 228 -14.57 -4.22 25.54
CA ILE A 228 -14.80 -4.00 27.00
C ILE A 228 -13.88 -2.91 27.59
N VAL A 229 -12.74 -2.59 26.95
CA VAL A 229 -11.74 -1.62 27.44
C VAL A 229 -11.72 -0.32 26.59
N ALA A 230 -12.40 -0.33 25.44
CA ALA A 230 -12.24 0.66 24.37
C ALA A 230 -12.69 2.07 24.74
N VAL A 231 -13.70 2.30 25.57
CA VAL A 231 -14.25 3.67 25.71
C VAL A 231 -13.20 4.66 26.22
N PHE A 232 -12.34 4.26 27.16
CA PHE A 232 -11.28 5.12 27.71
C PHE A 232 -9.95 5.02 26.96
N LEU A 233 -9.60 3.83 26.44
CA LEU A 233 -8.36 3.61 25.69
C LEU A 233 -8.49 3.89 24.19
N PHE A 234 -9.68 4.24 23.69
CA PHE A 234 -9.94 4.41 22.25
C PHE A 234 -8.89 5.26 21.53
N PRO A 235 -8.49 6.44 22.05
CA PRO A 235 -7.49 7.27 21.37
C PRO A 235 -6.13 6.56 21.28
N PHE A 236 -5.75 5.82 22.32
CA PHE A 236 -4.50 5.06 22.36
C PHE A 236 -4.54 3.82 21.45
N LEU A 237 -5.67 3.11 21.41
CA LEU A 237 -5.90 1.96 20.51
C LEU A 237 -5.88 2.40 19.04
N ALA A 238 -6.54 3.52 18.72
CA ALA A 238 -6.52 4.11 17.39
C ALA A 238 -5.11 4.54 16.99
N ALA A 239 -4.40 5.26 17.87
CA ALA A 239 -3.01 5.65 17.64
C ALA A 239 -2.09 4.44 17.44
N LEU A 240 -2.24 3.39 18.25
CA LEU A 240 -1.50 2.13 18.11
C LEU A 240 -1.81 1.45 16.77
N SER A 241 -3.08 1.39 16.36
CA SER A 241 -3.49 0.80 15.09
C SER A 241 -2.86 1.54 13.90
N ILE A 242 -2.95 2.88 13.88
CA ILE A 242 -2.34 3.72 12.85
C ILE A 242 -0.81 3.57 12.86
N TRP A 243 -0.18 3.50 14.04
CA TRP A 243 1.26 3.27 14.14
C TRP A 243 1.66 1.89 13.58
N LEU A 244 0.91 0.84 13.89
CA LEU A 244 1.11 -0.51 13.32
C LEU A 244 1.00 -0.50 11.79
N TYR A 245 0.05 0.24 11.21
CA TYR A 245 -0.03 0.42 9.75
C TYR A 245 1.28 0.95 9.17
N VAL A 246 1.85 2.00 9.78
CA VAL A 246 3.12 2.58 9.32
C VAL A 246 4.28 1.60 9.47
N VAL A 247 4.35 0.88 10.59
CA VAL A 247 5.36 -0.17 10.83
C VAL A 247 5.29 -1.24 9.74
N ILE A 248 4.09 -1.73 9.40
CA ILE A 248 3.86 -2.69 8.32
C ILE A 248 4.28 -2.12 6.97
N PHE A 249 4.00 -0.85 6.72
CA PHE A 249 4.40 -0.16 5.49
C PHE A 249 5.92 -0.04 5.35
N ILE A 250 6.66 0.30 6.40
CA ILE A 250 8.13 0.34 6.38
C ILE A 250 8.69 -1.07 6.15
N PHE A 251 8.13 -2.07 6.85
CA PHE A 251 8.53 -3.46 6.65
C PHE A 251 8.31 -3.90 5.20
N THR A 252 7.17 -3.54 4.61
CA THR A 252 6.85 -3.80 3.21
C THR A 252 7.88 -3.16 2.28
N GLY A 253 8.19 -1.88 2.49
CA GLY A 253 9.22 -1.16 1.74
C GLY A 253 10.59 -1.83 1.83
N LEU A 254 11.02 -2.24 3.04
CA LEU A 254 12.26 -2.99 3.25
C LEU A 254 12.26 -4.33 2.50
N TRP A 255 11.15 -5.07 2.53
CA TRP A 255 11.05 -6.37 1.86
C TRP A 255 11.16 -6.22 0.35
N PHE A 256 10.44 -5.26 -0.24
CA PHE A 256 10.59 -4.91 -1.66
C PHE A 256 12.02 -4.44 -1.97
N GLN A 257 12.61 -3.58 -1.13
CA GLN A 257 13.98 -3.09 -1.33
C GLN A 257 15.01 -4.22 -1.37
N TYR A 258 14.99 -5.11 -0.38
CA TYR A 258 15.93 -6.24 -0.32
C TYR A 258 15.78 -7.17 -1.52
N TYR A 259 14.53 -7.45 -1.91
CA TYR A 259 14.25 -8.32 -3.05
C TYR A 259 14.69 -7.69 -4.38
N CYS A 260 14.29 -6.45 -4.63
CA CYS A 260 14.58 -5.72 -5.86
C CYS A 260 16.08 -5.42 -6.02
N MET A 261 16.78 -5.07 -4.94
CA MET A 261 18.23 -4.82 -5.01
C MET A 261 19.01 -6.09 -5.30
N GLN A 262 18.60 -7.23 -4.72
CA GLN A 262 19.21 -8.52 -5.06
C GLN A 262 18.95 -8.88 -6.53
N ALA A 263 17.70 -8.75 -7.00
CA ALA A 263 17.36 -9.01 -8.40
C ALA A 263 18.12 -8.10 -9.37
N LEU A 264 18.36 -6.85 -9.01
CA LEU A 264 19.17 -5.91 -9.80
C LEU A 264 20.65 -6.30 -9.83
N ALA A 265 21.21 -6.71 -8.70
CA ALA A 265 22.58 -7.21 -8.63
C ALA A 265 22.77 -8.45 -9.50
N ASP A 266 21.84 -9.40 -9.42
CA ASP A 266 21.86 -10.64 -10.21
C ASP A 266 21.76 -10.32 -11.71
N LEU A 267 20.83 -9.44 -12.11
CA LEU A 267 20.66 -9.01 -13.51
C LEU A 267 21.94 -8.37 -14.08
N ARG A 268 22.63 -7.53 -13.28
CA ARG A 268 23.87 -6.88 -13.71
C ARG A 268 25.04 -7.88 -13.78
N ALA A 269 25.11 -8.84 -12.87
CA ALA A 269 26.12 -9.90 -12.92
C ALA A 269 25.94 -10.80 -14.15
N GLU A 270 24.70 -11.15 -14.50
CA GLU A 270 24.37 -11.86 -15.73
C GLU A 270 24.82 -11.08 -16.98
N ARG A 271 24.48 -9.78 -17.06
CA ARG A 271 24.89 -8.93 -18.19
C ARG A 271 26.40 -8.76 -18.28
N GLY A 272 27.09 -8.59 -17.15
CA GLY A 272 28.55 -8.49 -17.11
C GLY A 272 29.22 -9.75 -17.65
N THR A 273 28.74 -10.92 -17.24
CA THR A 273 29.23 -12.22 -17.74
C THR A 273 29.03 -12.36 -19.25
N ASN A 274 27.87 -11.97 -19.77
CA ASN A 274 27.57 -12.04 -21.20
C ASN A 274 28.45 -11.10 -22.04
N VAL A 275 28.78 -9.91 -21.52
CA VAL A 275 29.68 -8.97 -22.22
C VAL A 275 31.10 -9.53 -22.29
N VAL A 276 31.60 -10.13 -21.20
CA VAL A 276 32.92 -10.79 -21.19
C VAL A 276 32.95 -11.96 -22.17
N ALA A 277 31.92 -12.82 -22.17
CA ALA A 277 31.84 -13.97 -23.07
C ALA A 277 31.74 -13.58 -24.55
N ALA A 278 31.11 -12.44 -24.88
CA ALA A 278 31.03 -11.93 -26.25
C ALA A 278 32.32 -11.24 -26.74
N ALA A 279 33.23 -10.89 -25.82
CA ALA A 279 34.51 -10.26 -26.11
C ALA A 279 35.68 -11.26 -26.22
N MET A 280 35.46 -12.54 -25.89
CA MET A 280 36.40 -13.65 -26.05
C MET A 280 36.15 -14.37 -27.38
#